data_AF-A0AAD7G0N4-F1
#
_entry.id   AF-A0AAD7G0N4-F1
#
_cell.length_a   1.000
_cell.length_b   1.000
_cell.length_c   1.000
_cell.angle_alpha   90.00
_cell.angle_beta   90.00
_cell.angle_gamma   90.00
#
_symmetry.space_group_name_H-M   'P 1'
#
loop_
_entity.id
_entity.type
_entity.pdbx_description
1 polymer ?
#
loop_
_entity_poly.entity_id
_entity_poly.type
_entity_poly.pdbx_seq_one_letter_code
_entity_poly.pdbx_strand_id
1 'polypeptide(L)'
;MSIYTLPVIVDPTRNPRAPQILSNPNNIAEYLEASYLARTEVFVKPLLPIMVPLSHQGLPARSQSHFRLGAPGYASPHSGSGLSLPGPQRKQAWRSVKEQFDFMAMILDKNVGDGDGVVVRGNEVSYADFALCSVLIWIQRVVV
;
A
#
# COMPACT_ATOMS: atom_id res chain seq x y z
N MET A 1 -26.56 20.26 10.29
CA MET A 1 -26.28 18.95 10.94
C MET A 1 -24.95 18.47 10.39
N SER A 2 -23.88 18.49 11.19
CA SER A 2 -22.54 18.12 10.71
C SER A 2 -22.40 16.60 10.65
N ILE A 3 -22.10 16.08 9.47
CA ILE A 3 -21.90 14.65 9.24
C ILE A 3 -20.44 14.33 9.50
N TYR A 4 -20.15 13.65 10.61
CA TYR A 4 -18.82 13.15 10.92
C TYR A 4 -18.63 11.78 10.27
N THR A 5 -17.60 11.64 9.44
CA THR A 5 -17.28 10.40 8.73
C THR A 5 -15.83 10.04 8.96
N LEU A 6 -15.58 8.75 9.15
CA LEU A 6 -14.25 8.17 9.04
C LEU A 6 -13.91 7.99 7.56
N PRO A 7 -12.61 8.02 7.18
CA PRO A 7 -11.45 8.12 8.06
C PRO A 7 -11.15 9.55 8.54
N VAL A 8 -10.50 9.62 9.70
CA VAL A 8 -9.87 10.83 10.25
C VAL A 8 -8.44 10.47 10.63
N ILE A 9 -7.47 11.31 10.26
CA ILE A 9 -6.06 11.17 10.64
C ILE A 9 -5.69 12.31 11.58
N VAL A 10 -4.90 12.00 12.61
CA VAL A 10 -4.21 12.98 13.44
C VAL A 10 -2.73 12.83 13.18
N ASP A 11 -2.10 13.86 12.60
CA ASP A 11 -0.68 13.88 12.34
C ASP A 11 0.04 14.82 13.34
N PRO A 12 0.68 14.29 14.39
CA PRO A 12 1.48 15.08 15.32
C PRO A 12 2.92 15.31 14.83
N THR A 13 3.34 14.70 13.71
CA THR A 13 4.76 14.62 13.33
C THR A 13 5.35 15.97 12.90
N ARG A 14 4.53 16.87 12.34
CA ARG A 14 4.97 18.21 11.93
C ARG A 14 5.07 19.19 13.10
N ASN A 15 4.13 19.13 14.03
CA ASN A 15 4.13 19.96 15.22
C ASN A 15 3.44 19.22 16.38
N PRO A 16 4.21 18.67 17.34
CA PRO A 16 3.66 17.95 18.47
C PRO A 16 2.75 18.80 19.38
N ARG A 17 2.87 20.13 19.34
CA ARG A 17 2.04 21.06 20.14
C ARG A 17 0.77 21.50 19.41
N ALA A 18 0.65 21.22 18.12
CA ALA A 18 -0.51 21.55 17.29
C ALA A 18 -0.68 20.48 16.20
N PRO A 19 -1.14 19.26 16.56
CA PRO A 19 -1.30 18.17 15.62
C PRO A 19 -2.36 18.50 14.57
N GLN A 20 -2.10 18.11 13.33
CA GLN A 20 -3.01 18.38 12.23
C GLN A 20 -4.08 17.29 12.18
N ILE A 21 -5.34 17.68 12.30
CA ILE A 21 -6.48 16.77 12.28
C ILE A 21 -7.17 16.90 10.93
N LEU A 22 -7.28 15.79 10.20
CA LEU A 22 -7.81 15.76 8.85
C LEU A 22 -8.95 14.75 8.80
N SER A 23 -10.09 15.20 8.31
CA SER A 23 -11.25 14.37 7.98
C SER A 23 -11.53 14.50 6.49
N ASN A 24 -12.34 13.60 5.94
CA ASN A 24 -12.64 13.46 4.51
C ASN A 24 -11.52 12.71 3.76
N PRO A 25 -11.82 11.57 3.10
CA PRO A 25 -10.85 10.78 2.35
C PRO A 25 -10.06 11.58 1.31
N ASN A 26 -10.70 12.52 0.62
CA ASN A 26 -10.05 13.31 -0.44
C ASN A 26 -9.00 14.26 0.14
N ASN A 27 -9.32 14.92 1.24
CA ASN A 27 -8.40 15.84 1.92
C ASN A 27 -7.25 15.09 2.58
N ILE A 28 -7.53 13.89 3.11
CA ILE A 28 -6.51 13.00 3.66
C ILE A 28 -5.56 12.53 2.56
N ALA A 29 -6.09 12.14 1.39
CA ALA A 29 -5.28 11.71 0.26
C ALA A 29 -4.36 12.83 -0.23
N GLU A 30 -4.91 14.02 -0.51
CA GLU A 30 -4.14 15.18 -0.95
C GLU A 30 -3.06 15.57 0.08
N TYR A 31 -3.40 15.53 1.37
CA TYR A 31 -2.43 15.79 2.44
C TYR A 31 -1.29 14.77 2.48
N LEU A 32 -1.60 13.48 2.38
CA LEU A 32 -0.61 12.41 2.43
C LEU A 32 0.25 12.40 1.15
N GLU A 33 -0.34 12.69 -0.01
CA GLU A 33 0.37 12.86 -1.28
C GLU A 33 1.37 14.01 -1.22
N ALA A 34 0.91 15.19 -0.80
CA ALA A 34 1.75 16.38 -0.66
C ALA A 34 2.81 16.25 0.46
N SER A 35 2.48 15.53 1.54
CA SER A 35 3.34 15.43 2.71
C SER A 35 4.32 14.26 2.66
N TYR A 36 3.97 13.17 1.99
CA TYR A 36 4.71 11.91 2.14
C TYR A 36 4.80 11.00 0.89
N LEU A 37 4.05 11.17 -0.20
CA LEU A 37 3.76 10.02 -1.09
C LEU A 37 3.79 10.23 -2.62
N ALA A 38 4.76 10.92 -3.21
CA ALA A 38 4.99 10.75 -4.67
C ALA A 38 5.63 9.40 -5.06
N ARG A 39 6.10 8.57 -4.11
CA ARG A 39 6.92 7.37 -4.43
C ARG A 39 6.34 6.02 -4.03
N THR A 40 5.51 5.96 -3.00
CA THR A 40 5.08 4.69 -2.38
C THR A 40 3.93 4.03 -3.13
N GLU A 41 3.06 4.82 -3.76
CA GLU A 41 1.98 4.27 -4.59
C GLU A 41 2.48 3.53 -5.84
N VAL A 42 3.67 3.86 -6.33
CA VAL A 42 4.17 3.34 -7.61
C VAL A 42 4.47 1.84 -7.53
N PHE A 43 5.05 1.37 -6.42
CA PHE A 43 5.47 -0.03 -6.31
C PHE A 43 4.38 -0.98 -5.78
N VAL A 44 3.34 -0.45 -5.13
CA VAL A 44 2.22 -1.27 -4.58
C VAL A 44 1.16 -1.58 -5.64
N LYS A 45 0.99 -0.71 -6.65
CA LYS A 45 0.04 -0.91 -7.76
C LYS A 45 0.08 -2.31 -8.41
N PRO A 46 1.24 -2.89 -8.78
CA PRO A 46 1.27 -4.24 -9.34
C PRO A 46 0.93 -5.36 -8.35
N LEU A 47 1.00 -5.11 -7.03
CA LEU A 47 0.63 -6.10 -6.01
C LEU A 47 -0.88 -6.19 -5.82
N LEU A 48 -1.61 -5.09 -5.97
CA LEU A 48 -3.06 -5.01 -5.74
C LEU A 48 -3.87 -6.15 -6.40
N PRO A 49 -3.72 -6.46 -7.71
CA PRO A 49 -4.54 -7.47 -8.35
C PRO A 49 -4.25 -8.90 -7.85
N ILE A 50 -3.14 -9.13 -7.14
CA ILE A 50 -2.79 -10.42 -6.51
C ILE A 50 -3.23 -10.43 -5.05
N MET A 51 -2.83 -9.40 -4.31
CA MET A 51 -2.92 -9.36 -2.86
C MET A 51 -4.34 -9.12 -2.35
N VAL A 52 -5.13 -8.33 -3.09
CA VAL A 52 -6.51 -7.98 -2.69
C VAL A 52 -7.43 -9.22 -2.67
N PRO A 53 -7.46 -10.07 -3.71
CA PRO A 53 -8.27 -11.28 -3.65
C PRO A 53 -7.82 -12.31 -2.61
N LEU A 54 -6.51 -12.49 -2.43
CA LEU A 54 -5.98 -13.40 -1.42
C LEU A 54 -6.32 -12.90 0.00
N SER A 55 -6.23 -11.59 0.23
CA SER A 55 -6.64 -10.98 1.49
C SER A 55 -8.13 -11.19 1.73
N HIS A 56 -8.98 -11.02 0.71
CA HIS A 56 -10.42 -11.25 0.82
C HIS A 56 -10.75 -12.67 1.29
N GLN A 57 -10.07 -13.69 0.74
CA GLN A 57 -10.26 -15.10 1.11
C GLN A 57 -9.91 -15.39 2.58
N GLY A 58 -8.90 -14.70 3.14
CA GLY A 58 -8.49 -14.87 4.54
C GLY A 58 -9.36 -14.14 5.57
N LEU A 59 -10.29 -13.29 5.13
CA LEU A 59 -11.13 -12.50 6.04
C LEU A 59 -12.33 -13.32 6.57
N PRO A 60 -12.80 -13.03 7.81
CA PRO A 60 -14.06 -13.55 8.31
C PRO A 60 -15.25 -13.16 7.40
N ALA A 61 -16.29 -14.00 7.33
CA ALA A 61 -17.44 -13.80 6.45
C ALA A 61 -18.10 -12.40 6.60
N ARG A 62 -18.16 -11.87 7.83
CA ARG A 62 -18.66 -10.51 8.09
C ARG A 62 -17.79 -9.44 7.46
N SER A 63 -16.47 -9.61 7.45
CA SER A 63 -15.55 -8.63 6.86
C SER A 63 -15.52 -8.73 5.34
N GLN A 64 -15.70 -9.93 4.78
CA GLN A 64 -15.79 -10.14 3.33
C GLN A 64 -16.95 -9.38 2.67
N SER A 65 -18.11 -9.27 3.34
CA SER A 65 -19.27 -8.55 2.81
C SER A 65 -19.11 -7.02 2.84
N HIS A 66 -18.27 -6.51 3.75
CA HIS A 66 -17.92 -5.10 3.83
C HIS A 66 -16.71 -4.72 2.98
N PHE A 67 -15.92 -5.70 2.53
CA PHE A 67 -14.76 -5.50 1.68
C PHE A 67 -15.20 -5.13 0.25
N ARG A 68 -15.58 -3.86 0.07
CA ARG A 68 -15.85 -3.30 -1.25
C ARG A 68 -14.53 -2.87 -1.87
N LEU A 69 -14.14 -3.49 -3.00
CA LEU A 69 -13.02 -3.02 -3.82
C LEU A 69 -13.33 -1.58 -4.27
N GLY A 70 -12.84 -0.61 -3.52
CA GLY A 70 -13.12 0.82 -3.70
C GLY A 70 -12.19 1.50 -4.70
N ALA A 71 -11.96 0.92 -5.86
CA ALA A 71 -11.17 1.54 -6.92
C ALA A 71 -11.88 1.44 -8.28
N PRO A 72 -12.22 2.58 -8.93
CA PRO A 72 -12.80 2.56 -10.27
C PRO A 72 -11.72 2.06 -11.24
N GLY A 73 -11.84 0.78 -11.64
CA GLY A 73 -10.86 0.09 -12.49
C GLY A 73 -10.62 -1.37 -12.09
N TYR A 74 -10.95 -1.76 -10.86
CA TYR A 74 -10.85 -3.14 -10.40
C TYR A 74 -12.26 -3.73 -10.19
N ALA A 75 -12.70 -4.50 -11.19
CA ALA A 75 -13.87 -5.39 -11.30
C ALA A 75 -15.05 -5.20 -10.30
N SER A 76 -16.21 -4.91 -10.89
CA SER A 76 -17.52 -4.76 -10.25
C SER A 76 -18.05 -6.04 -9.58
N PRO A 77 -18.91 -5.97 -8.53
CA PRO A 77 -19.27 -7.10 -7.67
C PRO A 77 -20.38 -8.02 -8.20
N HIS A 78 -20.83 -7.89 -9.45
CA HIS A 78 -21.98 -8.65 -9.97
C HIS A 78 -21.61 -9.96 -10.69
N SER A 79 -20.36 -10.41 -10.56
CA SER A 79 -19.90 -11.67 -11.15
C SER A 79 -19.32 -12.55 -10.05
N GLY A 80 -20.16 -13.42 -9.49
CA GLY A 80 -19.81 -14.41 -8.46
C GLY A 80 -18.85 -15.51 -8.92
N SER A 81 -17.81 -15.18 -9.72
CA SER A 81 -16.86 -16.14 -10.30
C SER A 81 -15.42 -15.60 -10.41
N GLY A 82 -15.12 -14.36 -10.00
CA GLY A 82 -13.97 -13.63 -10.56
C GLY A 82 -12.76 -13.29 -9.68
N LEU A 83 -12.71 -13.66 -8.39
CA LEU A 83 -11.64 -13.15 -7.51
C LEU A 83 -10.25 -13.73 -7.83
N SER A 84 -10.15 -14.84 -8.55
CA SER A 84 -8.87 -15.48 -8.86
C SER A 84 -8.42 -15.12 -10.26
N LEU A 85 -7.36 -14.30 -10.40
CA LEU A 85 -6.72 -14.08 -11.70
C LEU A 85 -6.34 -15.43 -12.34
N PRO A 86 -6.67 -15.66 -13.63
CA PRO A 86 -6.22 -16.82 -14.38
C PRO A 86 -4.69 -16.97 -14.31
N GLY A 87 -4.20 -18.21 -14.34
CA GLY A 87 -2.78 -18.54 -14.19
C GLY A 87 -1.81 -17.68 -15.02
N PRO A 88 -2.06 -17.43 -16.32
CA PRO A 88 -1.20 -16.57 -17.15
C PRO A 88 -1.17 -15.10 -16.69
N GLN A 89 -2.33 -14.54 -16.33
CA GLN A 89 -2.45 -13.15 -15.89
C GLN A 89 -1.82 -12.95 -14.51
N ARG A 90 -1.96 -13.93 -13.62
CA ARG A 90 -1.27 -13.95 -12.31
C ARG A 90 0.25 -13.98 -12.48
N LYS A 91 0.77 -14.79 -13.40
CA LYS A 91 2.21 -14.84 -13.71
C LYS A 91 2.72 -13.51 -14.27
N GLN A 92 1.92 -12.82 -15.07
CA GLN A 92 2.26 -11.48 -15.57
C GLN A 92 2.27 -10.45 -14.43
N ALA A 93 1.26 -10.45 -13.56
CA ALA A 93 1.21 -9.56 -12.41
C ALA A 93 2.43 -9.77 -11.48
N TRP A 94 2.81 -11.02 -11.20
CA TRP A 94 4.01 -11.32 -10.40
C TRP A 94 5.31 -10.88 -11.08
N ARG A 95 5.39 -10.92 -12.42
CA ARG A 95 6.54 -10.36 -13.15
C ARG A 95 6.63 -8.85 -12.96
N SER A 96 5.53 -8.13 -13.09
CA SER A 96 5.51 -6.67 -12.85
C SER A 96 5.84 -6.31 -11.41
N VAL A 97 5.41 -7.12 -10.43
CA VAL A 97 5.85 -6.97 -9.02
C VAL A 97 7.35 -7.14 -8.93
N LYS A 98 7.91 -8.21 -9.50
CA LYS A 98 9.36 -8.46 -9.47
C LYS A 98 10.15 -7.29 -10.05
N GLU A 99 9.75 -6.77 -11.22
CA GLU A 99 10.41 -5.63 -11.87
C GLU A 99 10.44 -4.38 -10.98
N GLN A 100 9.36 -4.08 -10.26
CA GLN A 100 9.34 -2.96 -9.32
C GLN A 100 10.25 -3.20 -8.11
N PHE A 101 10.30 -4.42 -7.58
CA PHE A 101 11.19 -4.78 -6.46
C PHE A 101 12.66 -4.78 -6.87
N ASP A 102 12.99 -5.25 -8.07
CA ASP A 102 14.35 -5.17 -8.63
C ASP A 102 14.79 -3.72 -8.78
N PHE A 103 13.89 -2.84 -9.26
CA PHE A 103 14.17 -1.41 -9.35
C PHE A 103 14.42 -0.77 -7.97
N MET A 104 13.65 -1.15 -6.95
CA MET A 104 13.89 -0.69 -5.58
C MET A 104 15.23 -1.19 -5.02
N ALA A 105 15.56 -2.46 -5.23
CA ALA A 105 16.84 -3.04 -4.82
C ALA A 105 18.02 -2.29 -5.46
N MET A 106 17.95 -2.02 -6.76
CA MET A 106 18.96 -1.22 -7.47
C MET A 106 19.11 0.20 -6.90
N ILE A 107 18.03 0.81 -6.40
CA ILE A 107 18.11 2.13 -5.74
C ILE A 107 18.80 2.01 -4.39
N LEU A 108 18.45 1.00 -3.59
CA LEU A 108 19.06 0.75 -2.28
C LEU A 108 20.56 0.42 -2.38
N ASP A 109 20.97 -0.32 -3.42
CA ASP A 109 22.38 -0.64 -3.68
C ASP A 109 23.25 0.61 -3.87
N LYS A 110 22.67 1.74 -4.32
CA LYS A 110 23.41 3.01 -4.43
C LYS A 110 23.81 3.58 -3.07
N ASN A 111 23.12 3.18 -2.00
CA ASN A 111 23.41 3.64 -0.65
C ASN A 111 24.54 2.84 0.02
N VAL A 112 25.13 1.84 -0.64
CA VAL A 112 26.27 1.06 -0.08
C VAL A 112 27.52 1.92 0.14
N GLY A 113 27.65 3.04 -0.56
CA GLY A 113 28.75 4.00 -0.34
C GLY A 113 28.57 4.86 0.92
N ASP A 114 27.33 5.20 1.27
CA ASP A 114 26.97 6.11 2.36
C ASP A 114 26.30 5.37 3.55
N GLY A 115 26.27 4.03 3.52
CA GLY A 115 25.54 3.17 4.45
C GLY A 115 25.70 1.68 4.14
N ASP A 116 24.83 0.84 4.72
CA ASP A 116 24.87 -0.63 4.53
C ASP A 116 23.93 -1.13 3.42
N GLY A 117 23.24 -0.23 2.73
CA GLY A 117 22.27 -0.55 1.69
C GLY A 117 20.95 -1.16 2.22
N VAL A 118 20.76 -1.24 3.54
CA VAL A 118 19.55 -1.82 4.14
C VAL A 118 18.41 -0.82 4.20
N VAL A 119 18.73 0.44 4.54
CA VAL A 119 17.73 1.50 4.69
C VAL A 119 17.80 2.52 3.55
N VAL A 120 16.66 3.13 3.24
CA VAL A 120 16.49 4.09 2.15
C VAL A 120 17.37 5.33 2.34
N ARG A 121 17.70 5.69 3.59
CA ARG A 121 18.64 6.80 3.92
C ARG A 121 20.01 6.31 4.42
N GLY A 122 20.53 5.21 3.88
CA GLY A 122 21.89 4.73 4.14
C GLY A 122 22.11 4.14 5.54
N ASN A 123 22.01 4.96 6.59
CA ASN A 123 22.19 4.58 7.99
C ASN A 123 21.02 4.98 8.91
N GLU A 124 20.08 5.78 8.41
CA GLU A 124 18.90 6.22 9.16
C GLU A 124 17.62 5.56 8.66
N VAL A 125 16.83 5.01 9.59
CA VAL A 125 15.49 4.52 9.29
C VAL A 125 14.57 5.71 9.04
N SER A 126 13.78 5.62 7.97
CA SER A 126 12.83 6.63 7.55
C SER A 126 11.43 6.03 7.35
N TYR A 127 10.44 6.89 7.11
CA TYR A 127 9.09 6.47 6.75
C TYR A 127 9.06 5.53 5.53
N ALA A 128 9.97 5.71 4.57
CA ALA A 128 10.03 4.87 3.37
C ALA A 128 10.33 3.41 3.71
N ASP A 129 11.19 3.18 4.70
CA ASP A 129 11.54 1.85 5.20
C ASP A 129 10.33 1.18 5.86
N PHE A 130 9.58 1.93 6.69
CA PHE A 130 8.35 1.42 7.28
C PHE A 130 7.27 1.10 6.24
N ALA A 131 7.14 1.93 5.21
CA ALA A 131 6.19 1.67 4.15
C ALA A 131 6.57 0.42 3.35
N LEU A 132 7.83 0.25 2.97
CA LEU A 132 8.33 -0.97 2.31
C LEU A 132 8.10 -2.21 3.20
N CYS A 133 8.47 -2.13 4.48
CA CYS A 133 8.27 -3.21 5.44
C CYS A 133 6.80 -3.58 5.61
N SER A 134 5.88 -2.59 5.66
CA SER A 134 4.45 -2.87 5.79
C SER A 134 3.90 -3.68 4.61
N VAL A 135 4.39 -3.42 3.40
CA VAL A 135 4.02 -4.16 2.19
C VAL A 135 4.61 -5.56 2.22
N LEU A 136 5.87 -5.72 2.62
CA LEU A 136 6.50 -7.03 2.78
C LEU A 136 5.78 -7.90 3.83
N ILE A 137 5.39 -7.30 4.95
CA ILE A 137 4.60 -7.98 5.99
C ILE A 137 3.22 -8.36 5.45
N TRP A 138 2.57 -7.48 4.67
CA TRP A 138 1.30 -7.81 4.04
C TRP A 138 1.41 -9.01 3.11
N ILE A 139 2.46 -9.06 2.26
CA ILE A 139 2.77 -10.22 1.41
C ILE A 139 2.97 -11.47 2.26
N GLN A 140 3.82 -11.39 3.28
CA GLN A 140 4.11 -12.51 4.17
C GLN A 140 2.84 -13.06 4.83
N ARG A 141 1.94 -12.20 5.32
CA ARG A 141 0.74 -12.63 6.05
C ARG A 141 -0.36 -13.25 5.19
N VAL A 142 -0.34 -12.99 3.89
CA VAL A 142 -1.42 -13.39 2.97
C VAL A 142 -0.98 -14.54 2.07
N VAL A 143 0.31 -14.63 1.74
CA VAL A 143 0.85 -15.63 0.80
C VAL A 143 1.55 -16.79 1.51
N VAL A 144 2.09 -16.58 2.72
CA VAL A 144 2.79 -17.59 3.53
C VAL A 144 1.91 -18.01 4.71
#